data_AF-A0A7C4M5Z0-F1
#
_entry.id   AF-A0A7C4M5Z0-F1
#
_cell.length_a   1.000
_cell.length_b   1.000
_cell.length_c   1.000
_cell.angle_alpha   90.00
_cell.angle_beta   90.00
_cell.angle_gamma   90.00
#
_symmetry.space_group_name_H-M   'P 1'
#
loop_
_entity.id
_entity.type
_entity.pdbx_description
1 polymer ?
#
loop_
_entity_poly.entity_id
_entity_poly.type
_entity_poly.pdbx_seq_one_letter_code
_entity_poly.pdbx_strand_id
1 'polypeptide(L)'
;MVGRVIYLIDTGHITALKFPTFWFDPTPQGKFMLSIAFGQSKYYIDNLSENVKRGLRQKVRHGEQVGVAPTGYLNDKLNHKIVPDLNKLPLIQKLFEMYSTGNHSLKSLRKIINDLGLTSRNNKPLSVSNVQFILSSPFYYGAFMFKGELHQGKHEPAISKKLFDKCQEVMQTKSHKVTKSVIEYPFRKLFQCGECGCSITSEIQKGHNYYHCTKKREKCSQPYIREESLATNICEILQKVSLNPDWADDMITMLNSEKQETAQSDALFAQKLKSEIAGHDEKLQDLLDLMLDKIISKDEYTTKKQTVLNQKIDIQENLKVFEQKGNCWLERARTFILAAKQAKIISLSKNFSEMKNFLKKIGSNPLLRDREITISLKNEWKILEKFNSEFLKFGQKIPKNREFVLKLRD
;
A
#
# COMPACT_ATOMS: atom_id res chain seq x y z
N MET A 1 -8.70 -5.77 22.98
CA MET A 1 -9.23 -4.84 24.01
C MET A 1 -9.33 -5.52 25.36
N VAL A 2 -9.98 -6.69 25.45
CA VAL A 2 -10.12 -7.51 26.68
C VAL A 2 -8.78 -7.78 27.39
N GLY A 3 -7.77 -8.27 26.67
CA GLY A 3 -6.44 -8.54 27.26
C GLY A 3 -5.74 -7.31 27.85
N ARG A 4 -6.03 -6.11 27.34
CA ARG A 4 -5.45 -4.86 27.87
C ARG A 4 -6.11 -4.45 29.19
N VAL A 5 -7.42 -4.69 29.35
CA VAL A 5 -8.13 -4.42 30.60
C VAL A 5 -7.66 -5.37 31.70
N ILE A 6 -7.51 -6.66 31.37
CA ILE A 6 -6.96 -7.67 32.31
C ILE A 6 -5.54 -7.30 32.72
N TYR A 7 -4.69 -6.96 31.75
CA TYR A 7 -3.32 -6.50 32.02
C TYR A 7 -3.27 -5.27 32.95
N LEU A 8 -4.16 -4.30 32.77
CA LEU A 8 -4.22 -3.10 33.63
C LEU A 8 -4.71 -3.41 35.06
N ILE A 9 -5.50 -4.47 35.24
CA ILE A 9 -5.87 -4.98 36.57
C ILE A 9 -4.66 -5.72 37.18
N ASP A 10 -3.92 -6.48 36.39
CA ASP A 10 -2.69 -7.17 36.83
C ASP A 10 -1.60 -6.18 37.26
N THR A 11 -1.43 -5.07 36.54
CA THR A 11 -0.46 -4.01 36.89
C THR A 11 -0.97 -3.05 37.99
N GLY A 12 -2.14 -3.31 38.58
CA GLY A 12 -2.72 -2.50 39.66
C GLY A 12 -3.15 -1.09 39.23
N HIS A 13 -3.18 -0.80 37.93
CA HIS A 13 -3.63 0.50 37.41
C HIS A 13 -5.16 0.63 37.49
N ILE A 14 -5.88 -0.49 37.42
CA ILE A 14 -7.32 -0.58 37.67
C ILE A 14 -7.52 -1.32 38.99
N THR A 15 -8.02 -0.59 39.99
CA THR A 15 -8.22 -1.13 41.35
C THR A 15 -9.61 -1.74 41.55
N ALA A 16 -10.64 -1.23 40.87
CA ALA A 16 -12.00 -1.76 40.94
C ALA A 16 -12.79 -1.48 39.64
N LEU A 17 -13.69 -2.41 39.28
CA LEU A 17 -14.68 -2.22 38.21
C LEU A 17 -16.08 -2.44 38.78
N LYS A 18 -16.95 -1.45 38.59
CA LYS A 18 -18.35 -1.50 39.04
C LYS A 18 -19.26 -1.50 37.82
N PHE A 19 -20.00 -2.59 37.63
CA PHE A 19 -21.02 -2.69 36.59
C PHE A 19 -22.41 -2.56 37.21
N PRO A 20 -23.43 -2.13 36.45
CA PRO A 20 -24.80 -2.03 36.96
C PRO A 20 -25.37 -3.36 37.47
N THR A 21 -24.88 -4.48 36.94
CA THR A 21 -25.42 -5.84 37.19
C THR A 21 -24.51 -6.74 38.01
N PHE A 22 -23.21 -6.41 38.15
CA PHE A 22 -22.28 -7.21 38.95
C PHE A 22 -21.09 -6.37 39.42
N TRP A 23 -20.49 -6.79 40.53
CA TRP A 23 -19.27 -6.20 41.07
C TRP A 23 -18.08 -7.11 40.77
N PHE A 24 -16.96 -6.53 40.37
CA PHE A 24 -15.74 -7.26 40.04
C PHE A 24 -14.70 -7.10 41.16
N ASP A 25 -14.21 -8.23 41.65
CA ASP A 25 -13.09 -8.31 42.58
C ASP A 25 -11.79 -8.69 41.85
N PRO A 26 -10.64 -8.08 42.19
CA PRO A 26 -9.34 -8.36 41.56
C PRO A 26 -8.71 -9.69 41.98
N THR A 27 -9.52 -10.73 42.22
CA THR A 27 -9.07 -12.10 42.51
C THR A 27 -8.86 -12.88 41.20
N PRO A 28 -8.08 -13.98 41.20
CA PRO A 28 -7.94 -14.85 40.03
C PRO A 28 -9.30 -15.33 39.47
N GLN A 29 -10.24 -15.66 40.35
CA GLN A 29 -11.60 -16.07 40.03
C GLN A 29 -12.40 -14.92 39.40
N GLY A 30 -12.29 -13.71 39.94
CA GLY A 30 -12.91 -12.51 39.38
C GLY A 30 -12.39 -12.19 37.98
N LYS A 31 -11.06 -12.26 37.76
CA LYS A 31 -10.43 -12.06 36.44
C LYS A 31 -10.91 -13.06 35.40
N PHE A 32 -11.06 -14.33 35.80
CA PHE A 32 -11.64 -15.36 34.94
C PHE A 32 -13.10 -15.06 34.57
N MET A 33 -13.93 -14.73 35.57
CA MET A 33 -15.34 -14.38 35.34
C MET A 33 -15.51 -13.16 34.43
N LEU A 34 -14.68 -12.13 34.63
CA LEU A 34 -14.66 -10.93 33.79
C LEU A 34 -14.31 -11.27 32.33
N SER A 35 -13.36 -12.18 32.12
CA SER A 35 -12.98 -12.65 30.79
C SER A 35 -14.14 -13.37 30.09
N ILE A 36 -14.88 -14.22 30.82
CA ILE A 36 -16.09 -14.88 30.32
C ILE A 36 -17.16 -13.85 29.95
N ALA A 37 -17.43 -12.87 30.82
CA ALA A 37 -18.44 -11.84 30.58
C ALA A 37 -18.13 -11.00 29.32
N PHE A 38 -16.86 -10.65 29.12
CA PHE A 38 -16.43 -10.00 27.88
C PHE A 38 -16.57 -10.92 26.66
N GLY A 39 -16.25 -12.20 26.78
CA GLY A 39 -16.47 -13.20 25.74
C GLY A 39 -17.94 -13.32 25.33
N GLN A 40 -18.85 -13.40 26.32
CA GLN A 40 -20.29 -13.44 26.11
C GLN A 40 -20.81 -12.17 25.43
N SER A 41 -20.36 -11.00 25.89
CA SER A 41 -20.75 -9.71 25.31
C SER A 41 -20.30 -9.61 23.86
N LYS A 42 -19.08 -10.06 23.55
CA LYS A 42 -18.57 -10.08 22.18
C LYS A 42 -19.36 -11.04 21.30
N TYR A 43 -19.63 -12.25 21.77
CA TYR A 43 -20.47 -13.22 21.08
C TYR A 43 -21.87 -12.67 20.80
N TYR A 44 -22.50 -12.02 21.78
CA TYR A 44 -23.83 -11.42 21.61
C TYR A 44 -23.84 -10.37 20.51
N ILE A 45 -22.86 -9.45 20.51
CA ILE A 45 -22.75 -8.41 19.47
C ILE A 45 -22.50 -9.02 18.09
N ASP A 46 -21.65 -10.04 18.00
CA ASP A 46 -21.34 -10.70 16.73
C ASP A 46 -22.53 -11.49 16.19
N ASN A 47 -23.23 -12.25 17.04
CA ASN A 47 -24.45 -12.96 16.68
C ASN A 47 -25.58 -11.99 16.29
N LEU A 48 -25.76 -10.89 17.03
CA LEU A 48 -26.71 -9.83 16.67
C LEU A 48 -26.37 -9.24 15.29
N SER A 49 -25.08 -8.99 15.01
CA SER A 49 -24.63 -8.53 13.69
C SER A 49 -24.98 -9.52 12.57
N GLU A 50 -24.79 -10.82 12.81
CA GLU A 50 -25.17 -11.86 11.85
C GLU A 50 -26.68 -11.95 11.63
N ASN A 51 -27.47 -11.88 12.70
CA ASN A 51 -28.93 -11.89 12.64
C ASN A 51 -29.48 -10.69 11.89
N VAL A 52 -28.93 -9.49 12.14
CA VAL A 52 -29.28 -8.28 11.39
C VAL A 52 -28.93 -8.46 9.91
N LYS A 53 -27.72 -8.92 9.58
CA LYS A 53 -27.33 -9.19 8.18
C LYS A 53 -28.24 -10.22 7.52
N ARG A 54 -28.66 -11.27 8.24
CA ARG A 54 -29.61 -12.28 7.76
C ARG A 54 -30.97 -11.65 7.47
N GLY A 55 -31.51 -10.86 8.39
CA GLY A 55 -32.78 -10.14 8.20
C GLY A 55 -32.75 -9.18 7.01
N LEU A 56 -31.66 -8.42 6.85
CA LEU A 56 -31.48 -7.54 5.70
C LEU A 56 -31.44 -8.31 4.38
N ARG A 57 -30.69 -9.42 4.31
CA ARG A 57 -30.65 -10.28 3.13
C ARG A 57 -32.03 -10.86 2.80
N GLN A 58 -32.81 -11.22 3.82
CA GLN A 58 -34.15 -11.75 3.61
C GLN A 58 -35.10 -10.69 3.04
N LYS A 59 -35.06 -9.44 3.53
CA LYS A 59 -35.80 -8.32 2.93
C LYS A 59 -35.45 -8.11 1.46
N VAL A 60 -34.15 -8.11 1.14
CA VAL A 60 -33.67 -7.97 -0.24
C VAL A 60 -34.18 -9.12 -1.14
N ARG A 61 -34.14 -10.37 -0.65
CA ARG A 61 -34.72 -11.53 -1.37
C ARG A 61 -36.23 -11.40 -1.60
N HIS A 62 -36.93 -10.76 -0.67
CA HIS A 62 -38.35 -10.45 -0.83
C HIS A 62 -38.61 -9.21 -1.70
N GLY A 63 -37.58 -8.57 -2.26
CA GLY A 63 -37.72 -7.36 -3.08
C GLY A 63 -38.10 -6.11 -2.28
N GLU A 64 -37.87 -6.12 -0.97
CA GLU A 64 -38.11 -4.98 -0.09
C GLU A 64 -36.83 -4.17 0.09
N GLN A 65 -36.89 -2.87 -0.21
CA GLN A 65 -35.74 -1.99 -0.03
C GLN A 65 -35.42 -1.85 1.46
N VAL A 66 -34.13 -1.97 1.77
CA VAL A 66 -33.60 -1.71 3.11
C VAL A 66 -33.41 -0.21 3.34
N GLY A 67 -33.90 0.28 4.48
CA GLY A 67 -33.61 1.62 4.96
C GLY A 67 -34.78 2.58 4.83
N VAL A 68 -34.49 3.81 4.45
CA VAL A 68 -35.47 4.90 4.40
C VAL A 68 -36.01 5.03 2.97
N ALA A 69 -37.33 5.20 2.84
CA ALA A 69 -37.97 5.55 1.57
C ALA A 69 -37.31 6.78 0.91
N PRO A 70 -37.00 6.71 -0.39
CA PRO A 70 -36.57 7.87 -1.17
C PRO A 70 -37.63 8.97 -1.23
N THR A 71 -37.21 10.19 -1.62
CA THR A 71 -38.13 11.32 -1.82
C THR A 71 -39.28 10.91 -2.76
N GLY A 72 -40.51 11.31 -2.46
CA GLY A 72 -41.71 10.89 -3.21
C GLY A 72 -42.37 9.61 -2.72
N TYR A 73 -41.78 8.97 -1.72
CA TYR A 73 -42.34 7.80 -1.05
C TYR A 73 -42.30 7.98 0.47
N LEU A 74 -43.19 7.26 1.15
CA LEU A 74 -43.34 7.25 2.60
C LEU A 74 -43.10 5.86 3.15
N ASN A 75 -42.51 5.80 4.35
CA ASN A 75 -42.41 4.56 5.11
C ASN A 75 -43.70 4.39 5.92
N ASP A 76 -44.52 3.41 5.55
CA ASP A 76 -45.63 2.96 6.38
C ASP A 76 -45.06 2.21 7.60
N LYS A 77 -45.25 2.80 8.79
CA LYS A 77 -44.74 2.24 10.05
C LYS A 77 -45.51 1.00 10.51
N LEU A 78 -46.75 0.85 10.07
CA LEU A 78 -47.61 -0.26 10.49
C LEU A 78 -47.29 -1.52 9.70
N ASN A 79 -47.25 -1.41 8.37
CA ASN A 79 -46.98 -2.55 7.49
C ASN A 79 -45.49 -2.72 7.15
N HIS A 80 -44.63 -1.82 7.62
CA HIS A 80 -43.20 -1.77 7.29
C HIS A 80 -42.89 -1.77 5.78
N LYS A 81 -43.78 -1.15 4.98
CA LYS A 81 -43.69 -1.05 3.52
C LYS A 81 -43.42 0.37 3.07
N ILE A 82 -42.86 0.51 1.86
CA ILE A 82 -42.69 1.80 1.20
C ILE A 82 -43.89 2.03 0.28
N VAL A 83 -44.61 3.12 0.50
CA VAL A 83 -45.84 3.49 -0.21
C VAL A 83 -45.61 4.83 -0.93
N PRO A 84 -46.14 5.03 -2.15
CA PRO A 84 -46.03 6.31 -2.84
C PRO A 84 -46.68 7.47 -2.05
N ASP A 85 -46.03 8.63 -2.08
CA ASP A 85 -46.60 9.89 -1.56
C ASP A 85 -47.45 10.54 -2.66
N LEU A 86 -48.77 10.60 -2.46
CA LEU A 86 -49.71 11.12 -3.46
C LEU A 86 -49.41 12.56 -3.90
N ASN A 87 -48.82 13.39 -3.03
CA ASN A 87 -48.53 14.79 -3.35
C ASN A 87 -47.17 14.95 -4.04
N LYS A 88 -46.18 14.15 -3.63
CA LYS A 88 -44.79 14.31 -4.09
C LYS A 88 -44.46 13.42 -5.31
N LEU A 89 -45.11 12.28 -5.47
CA LEU A 89 -44.84 11.35 -6.58
C LEU A 89 -45.08 11.99 -7.96
N PRO A 90 -46.19 12.74 -8.21
CA PRO A 90 -46.41 13.39 -9.51
C PRO A 90 -45.34 14.44 -9.84
N LEU A 91 -44.83 15.14 -8.82
CA LEU A 91 -43.74 16.11 -9.00
C LEU A 91 -42.44 15.41 -9.44
N ILE A 92 -42.18 14.20 -8.95
CA ILE A 92 -41.02 13.42 -9.37
C ILE A 92 -41.18 12.93 -10.80
N GLN A 93 -42.37 12.45 -11.19
CA GLN A 93 -42.65 12.08 -12.58
C GLN A 93 -42.39 13.27 -13.52
N LYS A 94 -42.92 14.44 -13.18
CA LYS A 94 -42.69 15.69 -13.92
C LYS A 94 -41.21 16.08 -13.98
N LEU A 95 -40.46 15.89 -12.89
CA LEU A 95 -39.01 16.16 -12.86
C LEU A 95 -38.26 15.30 -13.89
N PHE A 96 -38.59 14.02 -13.95
CA PHE A 96 -38.00 13.06 -14.89
C PHE A 96 -38.38 13.37 -16.34
N GLU A 97 -39.65 13.68 -16.61
CA GLU A 97 -40.12 14.12 -17.93
C GLU A 97 -39.41 15.38 -18.40
N MET A 98 -39.34 16.42 -17.55
CA MET A 98 -38.64 17.66 -17.88
C MET A 98 -37.16 17.44 -18.17
N TYR A 99 -36.47 16.60 -17.39
CA TYR A 99 -35.06 16.33 -17.64
C TYR A 99 -34.82 15.53 -18.92
N SER A 100 -35.72 14.59 -19.24
CA SER A 100 -35.62 13.75 -20.44
C SER A 100 -35.62 14.53 -21.76
N THR A 101 -36.15 15.76 -21.77
CA THR A 101 -36.13 16.66 -22.94
C THR A 101 -34.73 17.15 -23.30
N GLY A 102 -33.76 17.09 -22.39
CA GLY A 102 -32.41 17.64 -22.60
C GLY A 102 -32.32 19.16 -22.51
N ASN A 103 -33.43 19.90 -22.41
CA ASN A 103 -33.44 21.37 -22.45
C ASN A 103 -33.10 22.03 -21.10
N HIS A 104 -33.21 21.30 -19.99
CA HIS A 104 -32.98 21.85 -18.66
C HIS A 104 -31.64 21.38 -18.05
N SER A 105 -30.96 22.28 -17.33
CA SER A 105 -29.80 21.95 -16.50
C SER A 105 -30.27 21.47 -15.13
N LEU A 106 -29.42 20.74 -14.38
CA LEU A 106 -29.75 20.33 -13.01
C LEU A 106 -30.04 21.54 -12.10
N LYS A 107 -29.37 22.68 -12.34
CA LYS A 107 -29.58 23.92 -11.58
C LYS A 107 -30.93 24.57 -11.89
N SER A 108 -31.35 24.59 -13.15
CA SER A 108 -32.65 25.13 -13.54
C SER A 108 -33.80 24.21 -13.09
N LEU A 109 -33.65 22.88 -13.25
CA LEU A 109 -34.62 21.91 -12.73
C LEU A 109 -34.83 22.02 -11.23
N ARG A 110 -33.74 22.16 -10.47
CA ARG A 110 -33.82 22.38 -9.02
C ARG A 110 -34.67 23.60 -8.68
N LYS A 111 -34.51 24.70 -9.40
CA LYS A 111 -35.30 25.93 -9.16
C LYS A 111 -36.79 25.65 -9.41
N ILE A 112 -37.11 25.15 -10.60
CA ILE A 112 -38.48 24.82 -11.02
C ILE A 112 -39.16 23.86 -10.02
N ILE A 113 -38.48 22.79 -9.61
CA ILE A 113 -39.11 21.77 -8.75
C ILE A 113 -39.26 22.23 -7.30
N ASN A 114 -38.34 23.06 -6.79
CA ASN A 114 -38.49 23.67 -5.47
C ASN A 114 -39.63 24.70 -5.48
N ASP A 115 -39.78 25.48 -6.57
CA ASP A 115 -40.88 26.44 -6.73
C ASP A 115 -42.25 25.73 -6.80
N LEU A 116 -42.28 24.52 -7.38
CA LEU A 116 -43.46 23.64 -7.37
C LEU A 116 -43.74 22.95 -6.01
N GLY A 117 -42.90 23.18 -5.00
CA GLY A 117 -43.11 22.70 -3.63
C GLY A 117 -42.51 21.32 -3.31
N LEU A 118 -41.66 20.75 -4.17
CA LEU A 118 -41.00 19.46 -3.86
C LEU A 118 -39.93 19.66 -2.79
N THR A 119 -40.18 19.09 -1.61
CA THR A 119 -39.28 19.15 -0.46
C THR A 119 -38.70 17.78 -0.12
N SER A 120 -37.50 17.80 0.47
CA SER A 120 -36.90 16.61 1.07
C SER A 120 -37.78 16.06 2.21
N ARG A 121 -37.48 14.85 2.69
CA ARG A 121 -38.14 14.23 3.86
C ARG A 121 -38.16 15.15 5.09
N ASN A 122 -37.10 15.94 5.30
CA ASN A 122 -37.00 16.87 6.43
C ASN A 122 -37.59 18.27 6.11
N ASN A 123 -38.48 18.37 5.13
CA ASN A 123 -39.13 19.61 4.68
C ASN A 123 -38.16 20.73 4.25
N LYS A 124 -36.95 20.37 3.81
CA LYS A 124 -35.94 21.30 3.29
C LYS A 124 -35.99 21.34 1.76
N PRO A 125 -35.64 22.48 1.13
CA PRO A 125 -35.53 22.57 -0.32
C PRO A 125 -34.45 21.64 -0.85
N LEU A 126 -34.64 21.10 -2.05
CA LEU A 126 -33.69 20.18 -2.67
C LEU A 126 -32.43 20.92 -3.15
N SER A 127 -31.27 20.31 -2.92
CA SER A 127 -29.99 20.75 -3.50
C SER A 127 -29.83 20.20 -4.93
N VAL A 128 -28.84 20.72 -5.68
CA VAL A 128 -28.53 20.20 -7.03
C VAL A 128 -28.14 18.72 -6.96
N SER A 129 -27.35 18.35 -5.96
CA SER A 129 -26.93 16.96 -5.73
C SER A 129 -28.10 16.03 -5.42
N ASN A 130 -29.12 16.51 -4.68
CA ASN A 130 -30.32 15.72 -4.41
C ASN A 130 -31.11 15.45 -5.69
N VAL A 131 -31.27 16.47 -6.56
CA VAL A 131 -31.94 16.31 -7.85
C VAL A 131 -31.19 15.32 -8.73
N GLN A 132 -29.86 15.41 -8.80
CA GLN A 132 -29.04 14.44 -9.51
C GLN A 132 -29.22 13.03 -8.95
N PHE A 133 -29.18 12.86 -7.62
CA PHE A 133 -29.38 11.57 -6.98
C PHE A 133 -30.75 10.97 -7.28
N ILE A 134 -31.81 11.79 -7.30
CA ILE A 134 -33.15 11.35 -7.71
C ILE A 134 -33.12 10.81 -9.14
N LEU A 135 -32.57 11.60 -10.09
CA LEU A 135 -32.50 11.24 -11.51
C LEU A 135 -31.63 10.03 -11.80
N SER A 136 -30.65 9.70 -10.95
CA SER A 136 -29.75 8.54 -11.09
C SER A 136 -30.19 7.31 -10.30
N SER A 137 -31.19 7.42 -9.42
CA SER A 137 -31.57 6.32 -8.54
C SER A 137 -32.42 5.28 -9.28
N PRO A 138 -32.02 3.98 -9.26
CA PRO A 138 -32.81 2.90 -9.85
C PRO A 138 -34.20 2.71 -9.22
N PHE A 139 -34.40 3.27 -8.02
CA PHE A 139 -35.63 3.11 -7.25
C PHE A 139 -36.87 3.54 -8.03
N TYR A 140 -36.78 4.63 -8.77
CA TYR A 140 -37.95 5.21 -9.42
C TYR A 140 -38.50 4.36 -10.58
N TYR A 141 -37.73 3.43 -11.15
CA TYR A 141 -38.25 2.47 -12.14
C TYR A 141 -38.53 1.07 -11.57
N GLY A 142 -38.42 0.88 -10.25
CA GLY A 142 -38.78 -0.37 -9.58
C GLY A 142 -37.60 -1.30 -9.25
N ALA A 143 -36.35 -0.81 -9.25
CA ALA A 143 -35.19 -1.60 -8.81
C ALA A 143 -34.42 -0.89 -7.69
N PHE A 144 -33.62 -1.59 -6.89
CA PHE A 144 -32.81 -0.95 -5.86
C PHE A 144 -31.43 -1.60 -5.74
N MET A 145 -30.47 -0.84 -5.25
CA MET A 145 -29.10 -1.29 -5.06
C MET A 145 -28.89 -1.81 -3.64
N PHE A 146 -28.33 -3.00 -3.49
CA PHE A 146 -27.87 -3.54 -2.21
C PHE A 146 -26.48 -4.15 -2.37
N LYS A 147 -25.50 -3.69 -1.56
CA LYS A 147 -24.10 -4.14 -1.64
C LYS A 147 -23.45 -4.09 -3.03
N GLY A 148 -23.90 -3.17 -3.89
CA GLY A 148 -23.39 -3.02 -5.26
C GLY A 148 -24.12 -3.87 -6.31
N GLU A 149 -25.07 -4.71 -5.90
CA GLU A 149 -25.91 -5.50 -6.79
C GLU A 149 -27.29 -4.85 -6.97
N LEU A 150 -27.85 -4.98 -8.17
CA LEU A 150 -29.18 -4.48 -8.51
C LEU A 150 -30.22 -5.58 -8.25
N HIS A 151 -31.26 -5.26 -7.48
CA HIS A 151 -32.38 -6.17 -7.19
C HIS A 151 -33.70 -5.55 -7.63
N GLN A 152 -34.66 -6.40 -7.98
CA GLN A 152 -36.03 -5.99 -8.32
C GLN A 152 -36.81 -5.64 -7.05
N GLY A 153 -37.40 -4.44 -7.03
CA GLY A 153 -38.27 -3.96 -5.95
C GLY A 153 -39.72 -4.37 -6.15
N LYS A 154 -40.44 -4.56 -5.04
CA LYS A 154 -41.91 -4.78 -5.02
C LYS A 154 -42.72 -3.48 -4.93
N HIS A 155 -42.07 -2.35 -4.73
CA HIS A 155 -42.75 -1.06 -4.62
C HIS A 155 -43.26 -0.59 -5.98
N GLU A 156 -44.25 0.30 -5.96
CA GLU A 156 -44.80 0.90 -7.17
C GLU A 156 -43.78 1.84 -7.82
N PRO A 157 -43.37 1.61 -9.09
CA PRO A 157 -42.41 2.48 -9.76
C PRO A 157 -43.05 3.82 -10.16
N ALA A 158 -42.33 4.92 -9.99
CA ALA A 158 -42.77 6.24 -10.41
C ALA A 158 -42.70 6.42 -11.93
N ILE A 159 -41.69 5.83 -12.58
CA ILE A 159 -41.38 6.03 -14.00
C ILE A 159 -41.10 4.70 -14.72
N SER A 160 -41.16 4.73 -16.05
CA SER A 160 -40.73 3.59 -16.87
C SER A 160 -39.20 3.54 -17.00
N LYS A 161 -38.66 2.33 -17.19
CA LYS A 161 -37.23 2.12 -17.46
C LYS A 161 -36.74 2.91 -18.70
N LYS A 162 -37.56 2.95 -19.75
CA LYS A 162 -37.27 3.71 -20.98
C LYS A 162 -37.04 5.20 -20.72
N LEU A 163 -37.83 5.80 -19.82
CA LEU A 163 -37.68 7.19 -19.46
C LEU A 163 -36.42 7.43 -18.62
N PHE A 164 -36.13 6.52 -17.68
CA PHE A 164 -34.90 6.56 -16.89
C PHE A 164 -33.65 6.49 -17.77
N ASP A 165 -33.63 5.57 -18.74
CA ASP A 165 -32.48 5.38 -19.64
C ASP A 165 -32.21 6.65 -20.47
N LYS A 166 -33.26 7.30 -21.00
CA LYS A 166 -33.14 8.62 -21.67
C LYS A 166 -32.54 9.69 -20.76
N CYS A 167 -32.93 9.74 -19.49
CA CYS A 167 -32.34 10.67 -18.53
C CYS A 167 -30.85 10.38 -18.29
N GLN A 168 -30.44 9.10 -18.24
CA GLN A 168 -29.03 8.73 -18.13
C GLN A 168 -28.23 9.14 -19.36
N GLU A 169 -28.78 8.95 -20.57
CA GLU A 169 -28.16 9.39 -21.82
C GLU A 169 -27.92 10.91 -21.80
N VAL A 170 -28.96 11.70 -21.49
CA VAL A 170 -28.84 13.17 -21.36
C VAL A 170 -27.77 13.55 -20.34
N MET A 171 -27.71 12.86 -19.21
CA MET A 171 -26.71 13.12 -18.17
C MET A 171 -25.29 12.78 -18.65
N GLN A 172 -25.11 11.70 -19.40
CA GLN A 172 -23.82 11.33 -19.99
C GLN A 172 -23.38 12.33 -21.07
N THR A 173 -24.27 12.75 -21.96
CA THR A 173 -23.96 13.75 -23.00
C THR A 173 -23.57 15.09 -22.38
N LYS A 174 -24.25 15.50 -21.30
CA LYS A 174 -23.93 16.73 -20.57
C LYS A 174 -22.73 16.59 -19.63
N SER A 175 -22.32 15.37 -19.31
CA SER A 175 -21.10 15.15 -18.56
C SER A 175 -19.91 15.48 -19.45
N HIS A 176 -19.28 16.62 -19.20
CA HIS A 176 -17.99 16.90 -19.82
C HIS A 176 -17.03 15.78 -19.41
N LYS A 177 -16.47 15.04 -20.38
CA LYS A 177 -15.27 14.25 -20.14
C LYS A 177 -14.20 15.26 -19.74
N VAL A 178 -13.95 15.37 -18.44
CA VAL A 178 -12.77 16.07 -17.95
C VAL A 178 -11.59 15.21 -18.36
N THR A 179 -11.10 15.39 -19.59
CA THR A 179 -9.70 15.13 -19.90
C THR A 179 -8.94 16.14 -19.07
N LYS A 180 -8.68 15.81 -17.80
CA LYS A 180 -7.55 16.41 -17.11
C LYS A 180 -6.37 16.01 -17.99
N SER A 181 -5.92 16.91 -18.85
CA SER A 181 -4.53 16.93 -19.25
C SER A 181 -3.77 17.03 -17.95
N VAL A 182 -3.42 15.87 -17.38
CA VAL A 182 -2.55 15.83 -16.22
C VAL A 182 -1.24 16.31 -16.78
N ILE A 183 -0.97 17.61 -16.63
CA ILE A 183 0.35 18.14 -16.88
C ILE A 183 1.24 17.41 -15.85
N GLU A 184 1.94 16.39 -16.34
CA GLU A 184 2.83 15.59 -15.54
C GLU A 184 4.11 16.38 -15.34
N TYR A 185 4.30 16.85 -14.12
CA TYR A 185 5.55 17.48 -13.71
C TYR A 185 6.48 16.39 -13.17
N PRO A 186 7.61 16.10 -13.85
CA PRO A 186 8.48 14.99 -13.50
C PRO A 186 8.85 14.99 -12.02
N PHE A 187 9.30 16.11 -11.46
CA PHE A 187 9.85 16.18 -10.10
C PHE A 187 8.81 16.42 -8.99
N ARG A 188 7.52 16.44 -9.31
CA ARG A 188 6.47 16.70 -8.32
C ARG A 188 6.41 15.59 -7.26
N LYS A 189 6.21 15.99 -6.00
CA LYS A 189 6.19 15.10 -4.82
C LYS A 189 7.50 14.32 -4.59
N LEU A 190 8.60 14.74 -5.20
CA LEU A 190 9.90 14.13 -4.96
C LEU A 190 10.54 14.71 -3.71
N PHE A 191 10.55 16.05 -3.60
CA PHE A 191 11.25 16.78 -2.55
C PHE A 191 10.35 17.23 -1.40
N GLN A 192 10.94 17.32 -0.21
CA GLN A 192 10.38 18.07 0.92
C GLN A 192 11.19 19.36 1.12
N CYS A 193 10.55 20.39 1.65
CA CYS A 193 11.23 21.64 1.96
C CYS A 193 12.06 21.50 3.23
N GLY A 194 13.33 21.94 3.19
CA GLY A 194 14.24 21.91 4.34
C GLY A 194 13.94 22.92 5.45
N GLU A 195 13.05 23.90 5.21
CA GLU A 195 12.59 24.88 6.21
C GLU A 195 11.24 24.47 6.79
N CYS A 196 10.22 24.33 5.93
CA CYS A 196 8.81 24.16 6.33
C CYS A 196 8.39 22.67 6.50
N GLY A 197 9.23 21.71 6.08
CA GLY A 197 8.91 20.28 6.02
C GLY A 197 7.74 19.89 5.09
N CYS A 198 7.13 20.86 4.39
CA CYS A 198 6.03 20.60 3.47
C CYS A 198 6.55 20.07 2.12
N SER A 199 5.70 19.35 1.39
CA SER A 199 6.05 18.85 0.06
C SER A 199 6.20 19.98 -0.96
N ILE A 200 7.11 19.78 -1.92
CA ILE A 200 7.31 20.67 -3.06
C ILE A 200 6.25 20.39 -4.15
N THR A 201 5.59 21.45 -4.60
CA THR A 201 4.63 21.47 -5.72
C THR A 201 5.19 22.20 -6.92
N SER A 202 4.48 22.10 -8.04
CA SER A 202 4.86 22.72 -9.31
C SER A 202 3.73 23.60 -9.86
N GLU A 203 4.12 24.68 -10.55
CA GLU A 203 3.22 25.63 -11.20
C GLU A 203 3.86 26.12 -12.51
N ILE A 204 3.04 26.46 -13.51
CA ILE A 204 3.51 27.12 -14.74
C ILE A 204 3.36 28.62 -14.59
N GLN A 205 4.43 29.37 -14.80
CA GLN A 205 4.40 30.82 -14.89
C GLN A 205 5.11 31.28 -16.16
N LYS A 206 4.39 32.04 -17.01
CA LYS A 206 4.90 32.56 -18.30
C LYS A 206 5.57 31.48 -19.18
N GLY A 207 4.97 30.28 -19.25
CA GLY A 207 5.48 29.17 -20.06
C GLY A 207 6.63 28.37 -19.44
N HIS A 208 7.10 28.72 -18.24
CA HIS A 208 8.15 27.98 -17.52
C HIS A 208 7.60 27.24 -16.30
N ASN A 209 8.14 26.04 -16.06
CA ASN A 209 7.80 25.21 -14.90
C ASN A 209 8.63 25.62 -13.68
N TYR A 210 7.96 26.00 -12.60
CA TYR A 210 8.58 26.33 -11.31
C TYR A 210 8.18 25.34 -10.23
N TYR A 211 9.10 25.06 -9.31
CA TYR A 211 8.89 24.22 -8.14
C TYR A 211 9.03 25.05 -6.85
N HIS A 212 8.14 24.85 -5.87
CA HIS A 212 8.11 25.62 -4.61
C HIS A 212 7.47 24.87 -3.42
N CYS A 213 7.77 25.26 -2.16
CA CYS A 213 7.06 24.77 -0.96
C CYS A 213 5.59 25.21 -1.05
N THR A 214 4.67 24.33 -0.63
CA THR A 214 3.22 24.62 -0.53
C THR A 214 2.89 25.68 0.53
N LYS A 215 3.83 26.00 1.42
CA LYS A 215 3.71 26.97 2.52
C LYS A 215 2.48 26.74 3.41
N LYS A 216 2.04 25.48 3.55
CA LYS A 216 0.79 25.12 4.23
C LYS A 216 0.88 25.13 5.76
N ARG A 217 2.03 24.77 6.33
CA ARG A 217 2.21 24.65 7.79
C ARG A 217 2.60 25.98 8.44
N GLU A 218 3.69 26.59 7.98
CA GLU A 218 4.28 27.78 8.58
C GLU A 218 4.72 28.79 7.50
N LYS A 219 5.07 30.03 7.92
CA LYS A 219 5.61 31.06 7.03
C LYS A 219 6.97 30.60 6.50
N CYS A 220 6.99 30.16 5.25
CA CYS A 220 8.18 29.63 4.59
C CYS A 220 8.79 30.68 3.64
N SER A 221 10.06 31.00 3.87
CA SER A 221 10.83 32.00 3.11
C SER A 221 11.50 31.43 1.86
N GLN A 222 11.48 30.10 1.68
CA GLN A 222 12.11 29.43 0.54
C GLN A 222 11.70 30.00 -0.85
N PRO A 223 12.69 30.24 -1.73
CA PRO A 223 12.46 30.76 -3.08
C PRO A 223 11.95 29.68 -4.04
N TYR A 224 11.42 30.13 -5.17
CA TYR A 224 11.04 29.26 -6.28
C TYR A 224 12.29 28.84 -7.07
N ILE A 225 12.28 27.63 -7.62
CA ILE A 225 13.34 27.10 -8.49
C ILE A 225 12.75 26.71 -9.86
N ARG A 226 13.47 26.98 -10.95
CA ARG A 226 13.09 26.55 -12.31
C ARG A 226 13.38 25.07 -12.50
N GLU A 227 12.59 24.41 -13.34
CA GLU A 227 12.77 22.99 -13.68
C GLU A 227 14.16 22.67 -14.23
N GLU A 228 14.70 23.53 -15.09
CA GLU A 228 16.05 23.39 -15.66
C GLU A 228 17.13 23.41 -14.59
N SER A 229 17.08 24.40 -13.68
CA SER A 229 18.02 24.52 -12.57
C SER A 229 17.92 23.34 -11.60
N LEU A 230 16.71 22.85 -11.36
CA LEU A 230 16.48 21.67 -10.54
C LEU A 230 17.06 20.41 -11.21
N ALA A 231 16.92 20.29 -12.52
CA ALA A 231 17.49 19.19 -13.29
C ALA A 231 19.02 19.22 -13.30
N THR A 232 19.66 20.39 -13.42
CA THR A 232 21.12 20.50 -13.28
C THR A 232 21.61 20.07 -11.91
N ASN A 233 20.95 20.49 -10.83
CA ASN A 233 21.31 20.04 -9.48
C ASN A 233 21.19 18.51 -9.32
N ILE A 234 20.16 17.91 -9.93
CA ILE A 234 20.02 16.44 -9.93
C ILE A 234 21.15 15.82 -10.76
N CYS A 235 21.48 16.35 -11.93
CA CYS A 235 22.58 15.86 -12.76
C CYS A 235 23.92 15.90 -12.01
N GLU A 236 24.21 16.96 -11.26
CA GLU A 236 25.43 17.05 -10.44
C GLU A 236 25.50 15.96 -9.37
N ILE A 237 24.38 15.68 -8.69
CA ILE A 237 24.30 14.57 -7.73
C ILE A 237 24.54 13.23 -8.45
N LEU A 238 23.91 13.02 -9.61
CA LEU A 238 24.06 11.78 -10.38
C LEU A 238 25.49 11.59 -10.90
N GLN A 239 26.17 12.68 -11.28
CA GLN A 239 27.56 12.63 -11.73
C GLN A 239 28.52 12.25 -10.60
N LYS A 240 28.30 12.76 -9.38
CA LYS A 240 29.09 12.40 -8.19
C LYS A 240 29.02 10.90 -7.88
N VAL A 241 27.88 10.26 -8.18
CA VAL A 241 27.65 8.82 -7.95
C VAL A 241 27.74 7.99 -9.23
N SER A 242 28.28 8.54 -10.31
CA SER A 242 28.48 7.83 -11.58
C SER A 242 29.85 7.17 -11.65
N LEU A 243 29.95 6.02 -12.32
CA LEU A 243 31.23 5.37 -12.63
C LEU A 243 31.56 5.57 -14.11
N ASN A 244 32.85 5.68 -14.43
CA ASN A 244 33.30 5.64 -15.82
C ASN A 244 32.97 4.27 -16.44
N PRO A 245 32.32 4.20 -17.62
CA PRO A 245 31.99 2.93 -18.28
C PRO A 245 33.17 1.97 -18.40
N ASP A 246 34.38 2.45 -18.73
CA ASP A 246 35.56 1.59 -18.89
C ASP A 246 35.90 0.87 -17.58
N TRP A 247 35.87 1.59 -16.47
CA TRP A 247 36.12 1.00 -15.14
C TRP A 247 35.00 0.08 -14.68
N ALA A 248 33.76 0.37 -15.07
CA ALA A 248 32.63 -0.50 -14.77
C ALA A 248 32.83 -1.87 -15.43
N ASP A 249 33.29 -1.87 -16.68
CA ASP A 249 33.54 -3.09 -17.44
C ASP A 249 34.74 -3.86 -16.87
N ASP A 250 35.81 -3.17 -16.47
CA ASP A 250 36.95 -3.78 -15.74
C ASP A 250 36.53 -4.38 -14.38
N MET A 251 35.67 -3.71 -13.63
CA MET A 251 35.16 -4.24 -12.36
C MET A 251 34.27 -5.46 -12.56
N ILE A 252 33.47 -5.49 -13.63
CA ILE A 252 32.63 -6.65 -13.97
C ILE A 252 33.49 -7.83 -14.41
N THR A 253 34.56 -7.60 -15.19
CA THR A 253 35.48 -8.68 -15.58
C THR A 253 36.19 -9.28 -14.36
N MET A 254 36.66 -8.45 -13.42
CA MET A 254 37.22 -8.93 -12.14
C MET A 254 36.21 -9.72 -11.30
N LEU A 255 34.96 -9.27 -11.19
CA LEU A 255 33.94 -10.02 -10.47
C LEU A 255 33.63 -11.37 -11.12
N ASN A 256 33.69 -11.45 -12.46
CA ASN A 256 33.50 -12.71 -13.17
C ASN A 256 34.68 -13.66 -12.99
N SER A 257 35.92 -13.16 -12.97
CA SER A 257 37.10 -14.00 -12.68
C SER A 257 37.10 -14.48 -11.23
N GLU A 258 36.77 -13.61 -10.27
CA GLU A 258 36.64 -13.99 -8.85
C GLU A 258 35.53 -15.01 -8.67
N LYS A 259 34.39 -14.88 -9.37
CA LYS A 259 33.34 -15.90 -9.38
C LYS A 259 33.83 -17.25 -9.88
N GLN A 260 34.70 -17.29 -10.90
CA GLN A 260 35.24 -18.53 -11.43
C GLN A 260 36.26 -19.18 -10.47
N GLU A 261 37.11 -18.37 -9.82
CA GLU A 261 38.07 -18.83 -8.82
C GLU A 261 37.37 -19.33 -7.54
N THR A 262 36.38 -18.59 -7.04
CA THR A 262 35.59 -19.02 -5.88
C THR A 262 34.74 -20.23 -6.23
N ALA A 263 34.16 -20.34 -7.42
CA ALA A 263 33.35 -21.50 -7.80
C ALA A 263 34.12 -22.84 -7.71
N GLN A 264 35.41 -22.87 -8.01
CA GLN A 264 36.22 -24.09 -7.87
C GLN A 264 36.45 -24.45 -6.40
N SER A 265 36.85 -23.48 -5.57
CA SER A 265 37.05 -23.71 -4.12
C SER A 265 35.75 -24.01 -3.39
N ASP A 266 34.66 -23.34 -3.76
CA ASP A 266 33.31 -23.54 -3.23
C ASP A 266 32.76 -24.91 -3.62
N ALA A 267 33.01 -25.37 -4.85
CA ALA A 267 32.62 -26.70 -5.30
C ALA A 267 33.36 -27.81 -4.52
N LEU A 268 34.67 -27.64 -4.29
CA LEU A 268 35.46 -28.58 -3.49
C LEU A 268 34.99 -28.61 -2.03
N PHE A 269 34.69 -27.45 -1.45
CA PHE A 269 34.18 -27.36 -0.08
C PHE A 269 32.78 -27.97 0.06
N ALA A 270 31.88 -27.68 -0.88
CA ALA A 270 30.55 -28.29 -0.93
C ALA A 270 30.63 -29.81 -1.13
N GLN A 271 31.56 -30.30 -1.95
CA GLN A 271 31.80 -31.73 -2.13
C GLN A 271 32.31 -32.39 -0.84
N LYS A 272 33.21 -31.73 -0.10
CA LYS A 272 33.67 -32.20 1.21
C LYS A 272 32.53 -32.34 2.22
N LEU A 273 31.70 -31.30 2.39
CA LEU A 273 30.54 -31.37 3.29
C LEU A 273 29.54 -32.47 2.87
N LYS A 274 29.32 -32.66 1.55
CA LYS A 274 28.49 -33.76 1.04
C LYS A 274 29.07 -35.13 1.38
N SER A 275 30.39 -35.29 1.30
CA SER A 275 31.06 -36.55 1.70
C SER A 275 30.97 -36.81 3.21
N GLU A 276 31.06 -35.77 4.04
CA GLU A 276 30.87 -35.90 5.49
C GLU A 276 29.44 -36.31 5.84
N ILE A 277 28.43 -35.73 5.18
CA ILE A 277 27.02 -36.15 5.31
C ILE A 277 26.86 -37.62 4.93
N ALA A 278 27.43 -38.06 3.81
CA ALA A 278 27.38 -39.45 3.37
C ALA A 278 28.04 -40.40 4.39
N GLY A 279 29.18 -40.01 4.97
CA GLY A 279 29.83 -40.79 6.03
C GLY A 279 29.05 -40.85 7.34
N HIS A 280 28.28 -39.80 7.67
CA HIS A 280 27.34 -39.85 8.80
C HIS A 280 26.11 -40.73 8.49
N ASP A 281 25.67 -40.80 7.23
CA ASP A 281 24.60 -41.70 6.81
C ASP A 281 25.02 -43.17 6.86
N GLU A 282 26.25 -43.48 6.45
CA GLU A 282 26.84 -44.83 6.60
C GLU A 282 26.93 -45.25 8.07
N LYS A 283 27.43 -44.37 8.95
CA LYS A 283 27.44 -44.63 10.41
C LYS A 283 26.05 -44.86 11.01
N LEU A 284 25.01 -44.20 10.48
CA LEU A 284 23.63 -44.43 10.92
C LEU A 284 23.10 -45.79 10.44
N GLN A 285 23.52 -46.26 9.25
CA GLN A 285 23.22 -47.61 8.79
C GLN A 285 23.95 -48.68 9.61
N ASP A 286 25.25 -48.51 9.86
CA ASP A 286 26.01 -49.43 10.72
C ASP A 286 25.42 -49.54 12.13
N LEU A 287 24.99 -48.40 12.71
CA LEU A 287 24.32 -48.39 14.02
C LEU A 287 22.96 -49.12 13.99
N LEU A 288 22.26 -49.12 12.86
CA LEU A 288 21.02 -49.87 12.68
C LEU A 288 21.30 -51.37 12.60
N ASP A 289 22.30 -51.78 11.82
CA ASP A 289 22.68 -53.18 11.67
C ASP A 289 23.14 -53.79 13.00
N LEU A 290 23.97 -53.08 13.77
CA LEU A 290 24.39 -53.49 15.11
C LEU A 290 23.22 -53.63 16.12
N MET A 291 22.15 -52.86 15.95
CA MET A 291 20.93 -52.97 16.75
C MET A 291 20.08 -54.17 16.32
N LEU A 292 20.03 -54.47 15.01
CA LEU A 292 19.34 -55.64 14.46
C LEU A 292 20.01 -56.94 14.93
N ASP A 293 21.34 -56.95 15.02
CA ASP A 293 22.15 -58.05 15.55
C ASP A 293 22.08 -58.16 17.10
N LYS A 294 21.38 -57.24 17.76
CA LYS A 294 21.19 -57.16 19.23
C LYS A 294 22.51 -57.06 20.02
N ILE A 295 23.55 -56.50 19.42
CA ILE A 295 24.87 -56.33 20.05
C ILE A 295 24.84 -55.15 21.05
N ILE A 296 23.95 -54.18 20.83
CA ILE A 296 23.86 -52.93 21.59
C ILE A 296 22.50 -52.83 22.29
N SER A 297 22.46 -52.22 23.48
CA SER A 297 21.21 -51.94 24.17
C SER A 297 20.41 -50.82 23.49
N LYS A 298 19.08 -50.80 23.71
CA LYS A 298 18.19 -49.77 23.15
C LYS A 298 18.62 -48.35 23.57
N ASP A 299 19.05 -48.18 24.81
CA ASP A 299 19.42 -46.88 25.36
C ASP A 299 20.75 -46.38 24.75
N GLU A 300 21.74 -47.25 24.61
CA GLU A 300 23.01 -46.93 23.92
C GLU A 300 22.80 -46.61 22.43
N TYR A 301 21.89 -47.32 21.76
CA TYR A 301 21.51 -47.01 20.38
C TYR A 301 20.88 -45.61 20.28
N THR A 302 19.92 -45.27 21.15
CA THR A 302 19.25 -43.97 21.09
C THR A 302 20.20 -42.80 21.32
N THR A 303 21.12 -42.93 22.29
CA THR A 303 22.12 -41.89 22.59
C THR A 303 23.10 -41.70 21.43
N LYS A 304 23.66 -42.77 20.86
CA LYS A 304 24.57 -42.67 19.70
C LYS A 304 23.88 -42.20 18.43
N LYS A 305 22.64 -42.63 18.18
CA LYS A 305 21.85 -42.14 17.04
C LYS A 305 21.64 -40.63 17.15
N GLN A 306 21.29 -40.14 18.34
CA GLN A 306 21.05 -38.72 18.56
C GLN A 306 22.30 -37.87 18.30
N THR A 307 23.48 -38.32 18.74
CA THR A 307 24.74 -37.58 18.53
C THR A 307 25.11 -37.51 17.05
N VAL A 308 25.06 -38.63 16.33
CA VAL A 308 25.38 -38.69 14.89
C VAL A 308 24.37 -37.89 14.07
N LEU A 309 23.08 -37.95 14.43
CA LEU A 309 22.02 -37.22 13.73
C LEU A 309 22.12 -35.71 13.96
N ASN A 310 22.45 -35.25 15.16
CA ASN A 310 22.71 -33.84 15.44
C ASN A 310 23.89 -33.31 14.61
N GLN A 311 25.01 -34.05 14.57
CA GLN A 311 26.17 -33.68 13.74
C GLN A 311 25.81 -33.58 12.25
N LYS A 312 24.99 -34.51 11.75
CA LYS A 312 24.48 -34.45 10.36
C LYS A 312 23.64 -33.20 10.11
N ILE A 313 22.74 -32.86 11.03
CA ILE A 313 21.91 -31.65 10.91
C ILE A 313 22.78 -30.40 10.89
N ASP A 314 23.75 -30.29 11.79
CA ASP A 314 24.67 -29.14 11.86
C ASP A 314 25.42 -28.94 10.53
N ILE A 315 25.95 -30.03 9.95
CA ILE A 315 26.66 -30.01 8.67
C ILE A 315 25.70 -29.65 7.52
N GLN A 316 24.46 -30.14 7.54
CA GLN A 316 23.44 -29.80 6.54
C GLN A 316 23.04 -28.32 6.60
N GLU A 317 22.91 -27.75 7.80
CA GLU A 317 22.65 -26.31 7.96
C GLU A 317 23.82 -25.48 7.44
N ASN A 318 25.06 -25.86 7.77
CA ASN A 318 26.25 -25.20 7.25
C ASN A 318 26.32 -25.20 5.72
N LEU A 319 25.96 -26.33 5.09
CA LEU A 319 25.90 -26.43 3.62
C LEU A 319 24.85 -25.49 3.02
N LYS A 320 23.65 -25.40 3.61
CA LYS A 320 22.60 -24.47 3.16
C LYS A 320 23.03 -23.00 3.30
N VAL A 321 23.65 -22.64 4.42
CA VAL A 321 24.15 -21.28 4.67
C VAL A 321 25.24 -20.91 3.66
N PHE A 322 26.11 -21.85 3.33
CA PHE A 322 27.18 -21.67 2.36
C PHE A 322 26.64 -21.42 0.95
N GLU A 323 25.71 -22.26 0.47
CA GLU A 323 25.08 -22.13 -0.85
C GLU A 323 24.34 -20.79 -1.01
N GLN A 324 23.73 -20.27 0.06
CA GLN A 324 23.05 -18.97 0.05
C GLN A 324 23.99 -17.76 0.09
N LYS A 325 25.09 -17.83 0.87
CA LYS A 325 25.99 -16.69 1.06
C LYS A 325 27.02 -16.53 -0.06
N GLY A 326 27.53 -17.62 -0.64
CA GLY A 326 28.65 -17.57 -1.59
C GLY A 326 28.39 -16.73 -2.85
N ASN A 327 27.18 -16.80 -3.41
CA ASN A 327 26.85 -16.14 -4.67
C ASN A 327 26.18 -14.76 -4.52
N CYS A 328 25.63 -14.44 -3.34
CA CYS A 328 24.73 -13.29 -3.21
C CYS A 328 25.44 -11.94 -3.27
N TRP A 329 26.67 -11.83 -2.74
CA TRP A 329 27.41 -10.56 -2.73
C TRP A 329 27.95 -10.17 -4.12
N LEU A 330 28.45 -11.15 -4.89
CA LEU A 330 28.95 -10.93 -6.26
C LEU A 330 27.84 -10.41 -7.19
N GLU A 331 26.64 -10.96 -7.08
CA GLU A 331 25.48 -10.51 -7.85
C GLU A 331 25.05 -9.10 -7.43
N ARG A 332 25.00 -8.81 -6.12
CA ARG A 332 24.70 -7.46 -5.62
C ARG A 332 25.73 -6.44 -6.12
N ALA A 333 27.02 -6.73 -6.00
CA ALA A 333 28.10 -5.88 -6.49
C ALA A 333 27.98 -5.63 -8.01
N ARG A 334 27.70 -6.67 -8.79
CA ARG A 334 27.48 -6.55 -10.24
C ARG A 334 26.27 -5.65 -10.57
N THR A 335 25.14 -5.85 -9.91
CA THR A 335 23.95 -5.01 -10.13
C THR A 335 24.20 -3.54 -9.73
N PHE A 336 25.00 -3.31 -8.69
CA PHE A 336 25.41 -1.98 -8.26
C PHE A 336 26.30 -1.30 -9.29
N ILE A 337 27.34 -1.98 -9.79
CA ILE A 337 28.25 -1.43 -10.81
C ILE A 337 27.49 -1.10 -12.10
N LEU A 338 26.58 -1.97 -12.54
CA LEU A 338 25.71 -1.70 -13.70
C LEU A 338 24.82 -0.46 -13.46
N ALA A 339 24.28 -0.31 -12.25
CA ALA A 339 23.51 0.87 -11.89
C ALA A 339 24.38 2.15 -11.91
N ALA A 340 25.62 2.09 -11.40
CA ALA A 340 26.55 3.21 -11.41
C ALA A 340 26.99 3.61 -12.84
N LYS A 341 27.14 2.64 -13.75
CA LYS A 341 27.34 2.87 -15.19
C LYS A 341 26.13 3.58 -15.80
N GLN A 342 24.92 3.11 -15.47
CA GLN A 342 23.68 3.72 -15.93
C GLN A 342 23.50 5.16 -15.43
N ALA A 343 23.97 5.48 -14.22
CA ALA A 343 23.92 6.85 -13.68
C ALA A 343 24.56 7.88 -14.62
N LYS A 344 25.69 7.51 -15.24
CA LYS A 344 26.38 8.39 -16.21
C LYS A 344 25.52 8.64 -17.44
N ILE A 345 24.93 7.58 -17.99
CA ILE A 345 24.03 7.66 -19.16
C ILE A 345 22.83 8.54 -18.84
N ILE A 346 22.18 8.32 -17.68
CA ILE A 346 21.01 9.08 -17.25
C ILE A 346 21.37 10.55 -17.04
N SER A 347 22.54 10.87 -16.48
CA SER A 347 23.00 12.24 -16.27
C SER A 347 23.21 13.02 -17.58
N LEU A 348 23.51 12.32 -18.68
CA LEU A 348 23.70 12.89 -20.01
C LEU A 348 22.38 12.96 -20.78
N SER A 349 21.48 12.00 -20.56
CA SER A 349 20.15 12.02 -21.14
C SER A 349 19.31 13.12 -20.48
N LYS A 350 18.70 14.02 -21.25
CA LYS A 350 17.76 15.04 -20.69
C LYS A 350 16.39 14.45 -20.33
N ASN A 351 16.34 13.18 -19.88
CA ASN A 351 15.11 12.49 -19.53
C ASN A 351 14.76 12.65 -18.03
N PHE A 352 13.86 13.58 -17.73
CA PHE A 352 13.49 13.93 -16.36
C PHE A 352 12.79 12.80 -15.58
N SER A 353 12.09 11.89 -16.27
CA SER A 353 11.41 10.76 -15.63
C SER A 353 12.41 9.73 -15.10
N GLU A 354 13.42 9.41 -15.91
CA GLU A 354 14.50 8.50 -15.53
C GLU A 354 15.34 9.07 -14.39
N MET A 355 15.69 10.37 -14.46
CA MET A 355 16.39 11.06 -13.38
C MET A 355 15.67 10.93 -12.03
N LYS A 356 14.34 11.12 -12.02
CA LYS A 356 13.53 10.96 -10.81
C LYS A 356 13.56 9.53 -10.28
N ASN A 357 13.38 8.55 -11.15
CA ASN A 357 13.34 7.15 -10.75
C ASN A 357 14.69 6.71 -10.18
N PHE A 358 15.77 7.17 -10.80
CA PHE A 358 17.11 6.88 -10.36
C PHE A 358 17.47 7.58 -9.04
N LEU A 359 17.07 8.85 -8.86
CA LEU A 359 17.27 9.57 -7.59
C LEU A 359 16.60 8.84 -6.40
N LYS A 360 15.39 8.28 -6.61
CA LYS A 360 14.71 7.44 -5.60
C LYS A 360 15.44 6.12 -5.30
N LYS A 361 16.21 5.59 -6.26
CA LYS A 361 16.96 4.34 -6.09
C LYS A 361 18.19 4.56 -5.20
N ILE A 362 18.90 5.66 -5.41
CA ILE A 362 20.19 5.97 -4.77
C ILE A 362 20.03 6.42 -3.31
N GLY A 363 19.02 7.23 -3.02
CA GLY A 363 18.91 7.90 -1.72
C GLY A 363 17.50 8.07 -1.20
N SER A 364 17.43 8.55 0.04
CA SER A 364 16.19 8.82 0.77
C SER A 364 16.17 10.27 1.26
N ASN A 365 14.99 10.74 1.68
CA ASN A 365 14.77 12.07 2.26
C ASN A 365 15.38 13.22 1.42
N PRO A 366 15.01 13.36 0.13
CA PRO A 366 15.49 14.47 -0.68
C PRO A 366 14.84 15.79 -0.20
N LEU A 367 15.68 16.71 0.28
CA LEU A 367 15.29 18.02 0.77
C LEU A 367 15.70 19.10 -0.24
N LEU A 368 14.83 20.08 -0.45
CA LEU A 368 15.11 21.28 -1.22
C LEU A 368 15.18 22.47 -0.25
N ARG A 369 16.34 23.11 -0.19
CA ARG A 369 16.59 24.30 0.63
C ARG A 369 17.48 25.27 -0.13
N ASP A 370 17.10 26.53 -0.17
CA ASP A 370 17.84 27.65 -0.77
C ASP A 370 18.26 27.38 -2.22
N ARG A 371 17.37 26.70 -2.98
CA ARG A 371 17.57 26.19 -4.35
C ARG A 371 18.60 25.07 -4.51
N GLU A 372 19.07 24.49 -3.42
CA GLU A 372 19.98 23.35 -3.41
C GLU A 372 19.26 22.08 -2.95
N ILE A 373 19.68 20.95 -3.52
CA ILE A 373 19.15 19.63 -3.20
C ILE A 373 20.11 18.92 -2.25
N THR A 374 19.59 18.46 -1.12
CA THR A 374 20.32 17.56 -0.22
C THR A 374 19.60 16.22 -0.17
N ILE A 375 20.34 15.11 -0.25
CA ILE A 375 19.78 13.76 -0.23
C ILE A 375 20.60 12.86 0.68
N SER A 376 19.93 11.99 1.43
CA SER A 376 20.60 10.97 2.24
C SER A 376 20.87 9.74 1.38
N LEU A 377 22.08 9.66 0.81
CA LEU A 377 22.53 8.51 0.01
C LEU A 377 22.59 7.23 0.86
N LYS A 378 22.30 6.08 0.25
CA LYS A 378 22.57 4.77 0.89
C LYS A 378 24.07 4.51 0.95
N ASN A 379 24.49 3.60 1.82
CA ASN A 379 25.90 3.34 2.12
C ASN A 379 26.74 3.02 0.88
N GLU A 380 26.25 2.16 -0.01
CA GLU A 380 26.91 1.77 -1.26
C GLU A 380 27.29 2.99 -2.12
N TRP A 381 26.34 3.94 -2.25
CA TRP A 381 26.52 5.16 -3.04
C TRP A 381 27.39 6.20 -2.35
N LYS A 382 27.41 6.23 -1.00
CA LYS A 382 28.35 7.06 -0.24
C LYS A 382 29.80 6.61 -0.44
N ILE A 383 30.04 5.30 -0.51
CA ILE A 383 31.38 4.75 -0.77
C ILE A 383 31.83 5.20 -2.17
N LEU A 384 30.94 5.10 -3.17
CA LEU A 384 31.23 5.55 -4.53
C LEU A 384 31.46 7.07 -4.63
N GLU A 385 30.65 7.88 -3.95
CA GLU A 385 30.86 9.34 -3.91
C GLU A 385 32.24 9.69 -3.31
N LYS A 386 32.62 9.04 -2.21
CA LYS A 386 33.94 9.22 -1.60
C LYS A 386 35.07 8.80 -2.55
N PHE A 387 34.95 7.62 -3.17
CA PHE A 387 35.90 7.10 -4.14
C PHE A 387 36.13 8.08 -5.31
N ASN A 388 35.04 8.61 -5.87
CA ASN A 388 35.10 9.61 -6.93
C ASN A 388 35.73 10.94 -6.46
N SER A 389 35.43 11.37 -5.24
CA SER A 389 35.98 12.61 -4.67
C SER A 389 37.49 12.53 -4.38
N GLU A 390 37.97 11.35 -3.96
CA GLU A 390 39.40 11.08 -3.75
C GLU A 390 40.13 11.03 -5.08
N PHE A 391 39.54 10.40 -6.10
CA PHE A 391 40.11 10.37 -7.45
C PHE A 391 40.33 11.77 -8.03
N LEU A 392 39.34 12.66 -7.90
CA LEU A 392 39.45 14.05 -8.36
C LEU A 392 40.56 14.84 -7.65
N LYS A 393 40.88 14.49 -6.41
CA LYS A 393 41.93 15.15 -5.62
C LYS A 393 43.34 14.63 -5.90
N PHE A 394 43.48 13.33 -6.21
CA PHE A 394 44.78 12.65 -6.25
C PHE A 394 45.29 12.27 -7.64
N GLY A 395 44.58 12.60 -8.73
CA GLY A 395 45.07 12.58 -10.11
C GLY A 395 46.01 11.41 -10.46
N GLN A 396 45.44 10.31 -10.98
CA GLN A 396 46.17 9.16 -11.55
C GLN A 396 47.04 8.30 -10.61
N LYS A 397 47.12 8.54 -9.29
CA LYS A 397 47.57 7.50 -8.34
C LYS A 397 46.37 6.70 -7.83
N ILE A 398 45.93 5.76 -8.67
CA ILE A 398 44.75 4.89 -8.52
C ILE A 398 44.83 4.05 -7.23
N PRO A 399 43.83 4.03 -6.33
CA PRO A 399 43.58 2.83 -5.55
C PRO A 399 42.97 1.80 -6.50
N LYS A 400 43.70 0.71 -6.72
CA LYS A 400 43.39 -0.40 -7.63
C LYS A 400 41.88 -0.68 -7.58
N ASN A 401 41.19 -0.79 -8.72
CA ASN A 401 39.75 -1.14 -8.79
C ASN A 401 39.37 -2.31 -7.84
N ARG A 402 40.34 -3.20 -7.57
CA ARG A 402 40.32 -4.24 -6.54
C ARG A 402 39.97 -3.76 -5.12
N GLU A 403 40.52 -2.65 -4.63
CA GLU A 403 40.25 -2.11 -3.29
C GLU A 403 38.81 -1.59 -3.17
N PHE A 404 38.26 -1.00 -4.24
CA PHE A 404 36.87 -0.58 -4.27
C PHE A 404 35.91 -1.78 -4.27
N VAL A 405 36.20 -2.81 -5.08
CA VAL A 405 35.42 -4.06 -5.09
C VAL A 405 35.46 -4.75 -3.72
N LEU A 406 36.60 -4.73 -3.03
CA LEU A 406 36.71 -5.26 -1.66
C LEU A 406 35.83 -4.49 -0.66
N LYS A 407 35.73 -3.15 -0.76
CA LYS A 407 34.85 -2.34 0.10
C LYS A 407 33.36 -2.57 -0.16
N LEU A 408 32.97 -3.22 -1.27
CA LEU A 408 31.59 -3.62 -1.54
C LEU A 408 31.23 -4.98 -0.93
N ARG A 409 32.22 -5.73 -0.43
CA ARG A 409 32.04 -7.03 0.22
C ARG A 409 31.55 -6.90 1.66
N ASP A 410 31.98 -5.84 2.34
CA ASP A 410 31.64 -5.49 3.74
C ASP A 410 30.37 -4.62 3.80
#